data_AF-A0A1F7QJB7-F1
#
_entry.id   AF-A0A1F7QJB7-F1
#
_cell.length_a   1.000
_cell.length_b   1.000
_cell.length_c   1.000
_cell.angle_alpha   90.00
_cell.angle_beta   90.00
_cell.angle_gamma   90.00
#
_symmetry.space_group_name_H-M   'P 1'
#
loop_
_entity.id
_entity.type
_entity.pdbx_description
1 polymer ?
#
loop_
_entity_poly.entity_id
_entity_poly.type
_entity_poly.pdbx_seq_one_letter_code
_entity_poly.pdbx_strand_id
1 'polypeptide(L)'
;KLTAAISRSGASVIFINQIREKIGVMFGCLSYTTRVRLADGRSEKIGKLVNQRRAVEVLSWDPATGRIEPRRIVDWFDNGRAERFLQFEVAGGRSGRRHFAATENHVVFTPGGRRRAGALRVGDEVLVSVRDYVLTDDQWQVVLGGAFGDGSLRRVGTHAAHFRVGHGEAQKDYLRWKHEMLAPFAGAIKRTGRGFGFDTLAMPALAELHAAYYGDGGGRLATAAALDRLDARGLAVWYADDGSFTGSYARWGKGKAVLYNTALAADSRARVAALFERLGVGRPRDDGRGFWCTAEQTERLHALIAPYVHPSIDGKLHPSQRGRFGWQPALDGAAPADRERLRAVPARILRRYVKPATRSMHRFDLEIEGHHTYLADGVVVHNSPETTTGGRALKFYASVRLDIRRQDAIKSGTESLGVRTKVKVVKNKLAPPFREAEFDVIYGEGISKSGTVLDAGVEHGLIEKSGTWYTYKNERIGQGRENAKKWLQENPAVLTDLEAKIREALGLRPAVPVK
;
A
#
# COMPACT_ATOMS: atom_id res chain seq x y z
N LYS A 1 5.22 48.15 -7.37
CA LYS A 1 4.11 48.25 -8.35
C LYS A 1 2.76 47.69 -7.83
N LEU A 2 2.72 46.62 -7.01
CA LEU A 2 1.46 46.08 -6.46
C LEU A 2 0.77 46.99 -5.41
N THR A 3 1.54 47.71 -4.59
CA THR A 3 1.03 48.50 -3.46
C THR A 3 -0.08 49.48 -3.83
N ALA A 4 0.09 50.24 -4.93
CA ALA A 4 -0.91 51.22 -5.37
C ALA A 4 -2.22 50.57 -5.85
N ALA A 5 -2.15 49.41 -6.50
CA ALA A 5 -3.34 48.67 -6.96
C ALA A 5 -4.09 48.01 -5.80
N ILE A 6 -3.35 47.51 -4.80
CA ILE A 6 -3.93 46.95 -3.57
C ILE A 6 -4.63 48.06 -2.77
N SER A 7 -3.97 49.21 -2.59
CA SER A 7 -4.54 50.36 -1.88
C SER A 7 -5.84 50.85 -2.51
N ARG A 8 -5.90 50.97 -3.85
CA ARG A 8 -7.12 51.43 -4.55
C ARG A 8 -8.28 50.44 -4.46
N SER A 9 -8.00 49.15 -4.34
CA SER A 9 -9.05 48.12 -4.26
C SER A 9 -9.54 47.85 -2.84
N GLY A 10 -8.90 48.45 -1.81
CA GLY A 10 -9.17 48.15 -0.41
C GLY A 10 -8.86 46.69 -0.03
N ALA A 11 -8.13 45.97 -0.88
CA ALA A 11 -7.82 44.57 -0.67
C ALA A 11 -6.65 44.40 0.32
N SER A 12 -6.65 43.30 1.06
CA SER A 12 -5.48 42.84 1.80
C SER A 12 -4.87 41.64 1.08
N VAL A 13 -3.60 41.75 0.68
CA VAL A 13 -2.87 40.68 0.00
C VAL A 13 -1.78 40.15 0.91
N ILE A 14 -1.82 38.85 1.18
CA ILE A 14 -0.85 38.17 2.05
C ILE A 14 -0.04 37.20 1.19
N PHE A 15 1.27 37.43 1.11
CA PHE A 15 2.20 36.52 0.45
C PHE A 15 2.68 35.48 1.45
N ILE A 16 2.26 34.23 1.22
CA ILE A 16 2.51 33.08 2.12
C ILE A 16 3.69 32.21 1.67
N ASN A 17 4.17 32.41 0.45
CA ASN A 17 5.27 31.65 -0.16
C ASN A 17 5.96 32.51 -1.23
N GLN A 18 7.19 32.16 -1.61
CA GLN A 18 7.91 32.78 -2.71
C GLN A 18 8.07 31.80 -3.88
N ILE A 19 8.05 32.32 -5.12
CA ILE A 19 8.25 31.49 -6.34
C ILE A 19 9.72 31.05 -6.46
N ARG A 20 10.65 31.82 -5.88
CA ARG A 20 12.10 31.55 -5.92
C ARG A 20 12.52 30.46 -4.92
N GLU A 21 11.90 30.44 -3.74
CA GLU A 21 12.20 29.50 -2.65
C GLU A 21 10.89 29.14 -1.96
N LYS A 22 10.65 27.85 -1.68
CA LYS A 22 9.46 27.37 -0.92
C LYS A 22 9.55 27.77 0.57
N ILE A 23 9.77 29.05 0.88
CA ILE A 23 9.81 29.60 2.23
C ILE A 23 8.39 29.58 2.80
N GLY A 24 8.19 28.84 3.90
CA GLY A 24 6.90 28.76 4.58
C GLY A 24 6.02 27.58 4.17
N VAL A 25 6.56 26.61 3.43
CA VAL A 25 5.91 25.30 3.27
C VAL A 25 6.54 24.30 4.23
N MET A 26 5.81 23.89 5.26
CA MET A 26 6.31 22.94 6.25
C MET A 26 6.10 21.51 5.75
N PHE A 27 7.13 20.96 5.14
CA PHE A 27 7.19 19.54 4.80
C PHE A 27 7.59 18.73 6.04
N GLY A 28 6.84 17.68 6.29
CA GLY A 28 7.27 16.60 7.15
C GLY A 28 8.30 15.77 6.40
N CYS A 29 9.49 15.68 6.96
CA CYS A 29 10.64 15.04 6.35
C CYS A 29 11.27 13.96 7.24
N LEU A 30 12.16 13.21 6.62
CA LEU A 30 12.97 12.14 7.19
C LEU A 30 14.45 12.56 7.28
N SER A 31 15.21 11.83 8.10
CA SER A 31 16.65 12.04 8.25
C SER A 31 17.44 11.48 7.06
N TYR A 32 18.62 12.03 6.76
CA TYR A 32 19.47 11.61 5.64
C TYR A 32 19.64 10.08 5.51
N THR A 33 19.83 9.40 6.65
CA THR A 33 20.14 7.97 6.70
C THR A 33 18.94 7.04 6.56
N THR A 34 17.73 7.58 6.55
CA THR A 34 16.50 6.78 6.41
C THR A 34 16.53 6.03 5.09
N ARG A 35 16.30 4.72 5.14
CA ARG A 35 16.39 3.83 3.98
C ARG A 35 15.03 3.69 3.32
N VAL A 36 14.94 4.12 2.07
CA VAL A 36 13.76 3.91 1.23
C VAL A 36 13.90 2.58 0.50
N ARG A 37 12.83 1.77 0.49
CA ARG A 37 12.79 0.49 -0.22
C ARG A 37 12.57 0.72 -1.72
N LEU A 38 13.48 0.21 -2.55
CA LEU A 38 13.39 0.31 -4.00
C LEU A 38 12.60 -0.86 -4.58
N ALA A 39 12.08 -0.71 -5.80
CA ALA A 39 11.33 -1.74 -6.51
C ALA A 39 12.14 -3.03 -6.74
N ASP A 40 13.45 -2.91 -6.94
CA ASP A 40 14.38 -4.03 -7.13
C ASP A 40 14.72 -4.81 -5.84
N GLY A 41 14.04 -4.52 -4.73
CA GLY A 41 14.27 -5.16 -3.44
C GLY A 41 15.49 -4.64 -2.67
N ARG A 42 16.27 -3.70 -3.21
CA ARG A 42 17.33 -3.00 -2.47
C ARG A 42 16.76 -1.88 -1.61
N SER A 43 17.62 -1.24 -0.84
CA SER A 43 17.28 -0.02 -0.10
C SER A 43 18.35 1.03 -0.28
N GLU A 44 17.97 2.29 -0.36
CA GLU A 44 18.88 3.42 -0.54
C GLU A 44 18.57 4.52 0.46
N LYS A 45 19.59 5.27 0.88
CA LYS A 45 19.41 6.41 1.77
C LYS A 45 18.61 7.51 1.08
N ILE A 46 17.57 8.03 1.72
CA ILE A 46 16.73 9.10 1.16
C ILE A 46 17.55 10.33 0.77
N GLY A 47 18.55 10.70 1.57
CA GLY A 47 19.41 11.83 1.25
C GLY A 47 20.26 11.61 -0.02
N LYS A 48 20.59 10.35 -0.36
CA LYS A 48 21.26 10.04 -1.63
C LYS A 48 20.27 10.09 -2.80
N LEU A 49 19.06 9.58 -2.62
CA LEU A 49 18.00 9.67 -3.62
C LEU A 49 17.71 11.12 -3.99
N VAL A 50 17.56 11.99 -2.98
CA VAL A 50 17.28 13.42 -3.16
C VAL A 50 18.45 14.17 -3.78
N ASN A 51 19.65 14.08 -3.18
CA ASN A 51 20.79 14.88 -3.63
C ASN A 51 21.22 14.56 -5.07
N GLN A 52 21.03 13.30 -5.50
CA GLN A 52 21.38 12.84 -6.84
C GLN A 52 20.17 12.82 -7.78
N ARG A 53 18.98 13.26 -7.33
CA ARG A 53 17.71 13.21 -8.07
C ARG A 53 17.51 11.89 -8.82
N ARG A 54 17.73 10.77 -8.12
CA ARG A 54 17.72 9.44 -8.74
C ARG A 54 16.32 9.09 -9.23
N ALA A 55 16.14 9.02 -10.54
CA ALA A 55 14.94 8.54 -11.20
C ALA A 55 14.84 7.01 -11.08
N VAL A 56 14.34 6.54 -9.94
CA VAL A 56 14.13 5.11 -9.65
C VAL A 56 12.71 4.88 -9.14
N GLU A 57 12.28 3.63 -9.19
CA GLU A 57 11.03 3.21 -8.56
C GLU A 57 11.25 2.79 -7.12
N VAL A 58 10.32 3.20 -6.26
CA VAL A 58 10.24 2.83 -4.86
C VAL A 58 9.00 2.00 -4.62
N LEU A 59 9.02 1.21 -3.55
CA LEU A 59 7.82 0.51 -3.13
C LEU A 59 6.87 1.47 -2.39
N SER A 60 5.67 1.58 -2.93
CA SER A 60 4.57 2.41 -2.48
C SER A 60 3.43 1.54 -1.99
N TRP A 61 2.79 1.92 -0.90
CA TRP A 61 1.62 1.23 -0.34
C TRP A 61 0.33 1.94 -0.75
N ASP A 62 -0.57 1.21 -1.39
CA ASP A 62 -1.89 1.70 -1.75
C ASP A 62 -2.85 1.64 -0.54
N PRO A 63 -3.35 2.78 -0.03
CA PRO A 63 -4.31 2.78 1.05
C PRO A 63 -5.68 2.19 0.69
N ALA A 64 -6.05 2.15 -0.60
CA ALA A 64 -7.33 1.63 -1.06
C ALA A 64 -7.33 0.10 -1.15
N THR A 65 -6.30 -0.48 -1.75
CA THR A 65 -6.20 -1.94 -1.93
C THR A 65 -5.36 -2.66 -0.87
N GLY A 66 -4.57 -1.91 -0.09
CA GLY A 66 -3.62 -2.45 0.88
C GLY A 66 -2.36 -3.07 0.26
N ARG A 67 -2.21 -3.02 -1.07
CA ARG A 67 -1.08 -3.63 -1.80
C ARG A 67 0.16 -2.75 -1.75
N ILE A 68 1.33 -3.39 -1.84
CA ILE A 68 2.61 -2.70 -1.99
C ILE A 68 3.12 -2.96 -3.40
N GLU A 69 3.43 -1.89 -4.14
CA GLU A 69 3.77 -1.95 -5.55
C GLU A 69 4.83 -0.91 -5.94
N PRO A 70 5.59 -1.14 -7.04
CA PRO A 70 6.50 -0.15 -7.60
C PRO A 70 5.79 1.13 -8.05
N ARG A 71 6.33 2.28 -7.67
CA ARG A 71 5.92 3.59 -8.18
C ARG A 71 7.14 4.50 -8.36
N ARG A 72 7.07 5.40 -9.34
CA ARG A 72 8.15 6.33 -9.66
C ARG A 72 8.22 7.48 -8.64
N ILE A 73 9.43 7.92 -8.34
CA ILE A 73 9.64 9.22 -7.69
C ILE A 73 9.41 10.32 -8.72
N VAL A 74 8.56 11.29 -8.41
CA VAL A 74 8.22 12.43 -9.29
C VAL A 74 8.80 13.75 -8.81
N ASP A 75 9.15 13.88 -7.52
CA ASP A 75 9.86 15.06 -7.00
C ASP A 75 10.76 14.71 -5.80
N TRP A 76 11.81 15.50 -5.57
CA TRP A 76 12.83 15.30 -4.55
C TRP A 76 13.04 16.57 -3.74
N PHE A 77 12.88 16.49 -2.41
CA PHE A 77 12.94 17.65 -1.54
C PHE A 77 14.09 17.55 -0.53
N ASP A 78 14.99 18.54 -0.55
CA ASP A 78 15.83 18.91 0.59
C ASP A 78 15.23 20.19 1.20
N ASN A 79 14.56 20.03 2.33
CA ASN A 79 13.84 21.10 3.03
C ASN A 79 14.70 21.77 4.11
N GLY A 80 16.02 21.77 3.92
CA GLY A 80 16.99 22.40 4.81
C GLY A 80 17.11 21.69 6.16
N ARG A 81 17.66 22.39 7.16
CA ARG A 81 17.97 21.80 8.46
C ARG A 81 16.72 21.62 9.33
N ALA A 82 16.62 20.48 10.00
CA ALA A 82 15.65 20.21 11.05
C ALA A 82 16.13 20.82 12.37
N GLU A 83 15.21 21.37 13.15
CA GLU A 83 15.46 21.64 14.57
C GLU A 83 15.69 20.33 15.34
N ARG A 84 14.82 19.34 15.11
CA ARG A 84 14.92 18.00 15.69
C ARG A 84 14.23 16.93 14.84
N PHE A 85 14.67 15.69 15.03
CA PHE A 85 13.95 14.50 14.58
C PHE A 85 13.43 13.73 15.78
N LEU A 86 12.22 13.18 15.68
CA LEU A 86 11.73 12.16 16.59
C LEU A 86 12.22 10.80 16.10
N GLN A 87 12.88 10.06 16.98
CA GLN A 87 13.30 8.69 16.75
C GLN A 87 12.28 7.75 17.38
N PHE A 88 11.84 6.76 16.60
CA PHE A 88 10.94 5.71 17.04
C PHE A 88 11.66 4.35 16.97
N GLU A 89 11.40 3.52 17.97
CA GLU A 89 11.70 2.09 17.97
C GLU A 89 10.36 1.35 17.86
N VAL A 90 10.21 0.52 16.85
CA VAL A 90 8.96 -0.18 16.49
C VAL A 90 9.21 -1.68 16.53
N ALA A 91 8.24 -2.45 16.97
CA ALA A 91 8.33 -3.90 17.05
C ALA A 91 8.51 -4.57 15.65
N GLY A 92 9.18 -5.71 15.63
CA GLY A 92 9.41 -6.52 14.44
C GLY A 92 10.70 -6.18 13.70
N GLY A 93 10.91 -6.79 12.52
CA GLY A 93 12.22 -6.75 11.83
C GLY A 93 13.15 -7.86 12.30
N ARG A 94 14.35 -7.97 11.69
CA ARG A 94 15.27 -9.11 11.90
C ARG A 94 15.78 -9.22 13.33
N SER A 95 16.03 -8.10 14.00
CA SER A 95 16.44 -8.03 15.42
C SER A 95 15.26 -7.98 16.39
N GLY A 96 14.02 -8.12 15.89
CA GLY A 96 12.80 -7.86 16.65
C GLY A 96 12.48 -6.38 16.87
N ARG A 97 13.34 -5.46 16.40
CA ARG A 97 13.14 -4.01 16.45
C ARG A 97 13.45 -3.35 15.11
N ARG A 98 12.71 -2.30 14.77
CA ARG A 98 12.93 -1.38 13.65
C ARG A 98 13.08 0.03 14.19
N HIS A 99 13.79 0.86 13.44
CA HIS A 99 14.01 2.24 13.81
C HIS A 99 13.69 3.13 12.63
N PHE A 100 12.90 4.18 12.85
CA PHE A 100 12.69 5.24 11.88
C PHE A 100 12.73 6.59 12.57
N ALA A 101 13.14 7.62 11.83
CA ALA A 101 13.23 8.97 12.35
C ALA A 101 12.53 9.96 11.42
N ALA A 102 11.67 10.80 11.98
CA ALA A 102 10.91 11.77 11.23
C ALA A 102 10.72 13.06 12.01
N THR A 103 10.50 14.16 11.29
CA THR A 103 10.02 15.41 11.87
C THR A 103 8.59 15.26 12.38
N GLU A 104 8.17 16.11 13.31
CA GLU A 104 6.89 15.95 14.01
C GLU A 104 5.66 16.00 13.10
N ASN A 105 5.75 16.79 12.03
CA ASN A 105 4.68 16.99 11.05
C ASN A 105 4.63 15.91 9.97
N HIS A 106 5.62 15.01 9.86
CA HIS A 106 5.64 13.91 8.88
C HIS A 106 4.50 12.93 9.11
N VAL A 107 3.88 12.48 8.02
CA VAL A 107 2.68 11.65 8.07
C VAL A 107 3.07 10.18 7.97
N VAL A 108 2.66 9.41 8.97
CA VAL A 108 2.87 7.97 9.09
C VAL A 108 1.52 7.28 9.04
N PHE A 109 1.44 6.12 8.39
CA PHE A 109 0.22 5.33 8.41
C PHE A 109 0.16 4.44 9.65
N THR A 110 -1.02 4.41 10.25
CA THR A 110 -1.41 3.55 11.37
C THR A 110 -2.61 2.69 10.94
N PRO A 111 -2.99 1.65 11.69
CA PRO A 111 -4.21 0.90 11.40
C PRO A 111 -5.47 1.79 11.35
N GLY A 112 -5.51 2.86 12.15
CA GLY A 112 -6.56 3.88 12.15
C GLY A 112 -6.39 4.99 11.10
N GLY A 113 -5.48 4.83 10.14
CA GLY A 113 -5.22 5.80 9.08
C GLY A 113 -4.02 6.72 9.34
N ARG A 114 -4.03 7.89 8.70
CA ARG A 114 -2.89 8.83 8.69
C ARG A 114 -2.74 9.55 10.03
N ARG A 115 -1.56 9.51 10.63
CA ARG A 115 -1.22 10.30 11.82
C ARG A 115 0.12 11.01 11.64
N ARG A 116 0.25 12.19 12.26
CA ARG A 116 1.54 12.90 12.30
C ARG A 116 2.48 12.23 13.29
N ALA A 117 3.76 12.13 12.98
CA ALA A 117 4.76 11.49 13.83
C ALA A 117 4.79 12.08 15.25
N GLY A 118 4.66 13.40 15.41
CA GLY A 118 4.60 14.07 16.71
C GLY A 118 3.41 13.67 17.57
N ALA A 119 2.32 13.19 16.96
CA ALA A 119 1.13 12.71 17.66
C ALA A 119 1.26 11.25 18.14
N LEU A 120 2.17 10.46 17.57
CA LEU A 120 2.36 9.06 17.94
C LEU A 120 2.96 8.91 19.34
N ARG A 121 2.45 7.97 20.14
CA ARG A 121 2.93 7.68 21.50
C ARG A 121 3.49 6.26 21.59
N VAL A 122 4.25 5.98 22.65
CA VAL A 122 4.64 4.59 22.97
C VAL A 122 3.36 3.80 23.23
N GLY A 123 3.23 2.63 22.63
CA GLY A 123 1.99 1.85 22.66
C GLY A 123 1.12 1.99 21.42
N ASP A 124 1.21 3.10 20.68
CA ASP A 124 0.51 3.26 19.40
C ASP A 124 1.09 2.30 18.36
N GLU A 125 0.30 1.99 17.33
CA GLU A 125 0.72 1.15 16.21
C GLU A 125 0.97 1.96 14.94
N VAL A 126 1.96 1.54 14.16
CA VAL A 126 2.24 2.03 12.82
C VAL A 126 2.23 0.86 11.84
N LEU A 127 1.96 1.12 10.57
CA LEU A 127 2.07 0.10 9.53
C LEU A 127 3.53 -0.10 9.13
N VAL A 128 3.98 -1.35 9.15
CA VAL A 128 5.32 -1.75 8.70
C VAL A 128 5.23 -2.78 7.59
N SER A 129 6.18 -2.75 6.67
CA SER A 129 6.32 -3.76 5.64
C SER A 129 7.04 -5.00 6.16
N VAL A 130 6.42 -6.14 5.96
CA VAL A 130 6.95 -7.47 6.27
C VAL A 130 6.88 -8.35 5.02
N ARG A 131 7.82 -9.29 4.92
CA ARG A 131 7.78 -10.33 3.89
C ARG A 131 6.67 -11.31 4.20
N ASP A 132 5.95 -11.68 3.16
CA ASP A 132 4.85 -12.64 3.19
C ASP A 132 4.92 -13.49 1.92
N TYR A 133 4.23 -14.62 1.93
CA TYR A 133 4.23 -15.55 0.80
C TYR A 133 2.80 -15.86 0.37
N VAL A 134 2.60 -16.03 -0.94
CA VAL A 134 1.32 -16.46 -1.48
C VAL A 134 1.28 -17.98 -1.48
N LEU A 135 0.36 -18.56 -0.71
CA LEU A 135 0.05 -20.01 -0.75
C LEU A 135 -1.02 -20.29 -1.81
N THR A 136 -0.96 -21.46 -2.47
CA THR A 136 -2.06 -21.93 -3.32
C THR A 136 -3.25 -22.36 -2.47
N ASP A 137 -4.41 -22.54 -3.10
CA ASP A 137 -5.58 -23.08 -2.42
C ASP A 137 -5.30 -24.48 -1.85
N ASP A 138 -4.58 -25.34 -2.58
CA ASP A 138 -4.19 -26.66 -2.09
C ASP A 138 -3.29 -26.59 -0.86
N GLN A 139 -2.27 -25.73 -0.88
CA GLN A 139 -1.38 -25.49 0.26
C GLN A 139 -2.17 -24.99 1.46
N TRP A 140 -3.12 -24.08 1.23
CA TRP A 140 -4.03 -23.63 2.28
C TRP A 140 -4.84 -24.77 2.86
N GLN A 141 -5.38 -25.69 2.06
CA GLN A 141 -6.15 -26.82 2.57
C GLN A 141 -5.29 -27.80 3.38
N VAL A 142 -4.03 -28.03 2.98
CA VAL A 142 -3.08 -28.83 3.79
C VAL A 142 -2.78 -28.16 5.13
N VAL A 143 -2.51 -26.85 5.13
CA VAL A 143 -2.25 -26.10 6.37
C VAL A 143 -3.48 -26.06 7.27
N LEU A 144 -4.66 -25.75 6.71
CA LEU A 144 -5.91 -25.66 7.47
C LEU A 144 -6.23 -27.02 8.09
N GLY A 145 -6.38 -28.06 7.27
CA GLY A 145 -6.72 -29.41 7.73
C GLY A 145 -5.71 -29.94 8.74
N GLY A 146 -4.42 -29.78 8.46
CA GLY A 146 -3.36 -30.21 9.36
C GLY A 146 -3.31 -29.41 10.66
N ALA A 147 -3.64 -28.11 10.66
CA ALA A 147 -3.72 -27.33 11.90
C ALA A 147 -4.87 -27.80 12.80
N PHE A 148 -5.97 -28.30 12.21
CA PHE A 148 -7.06 -28.96 12.96
C PHE A 148 -6.68 -30.36 13.46
N GLY A 149 -5.83 -31.06 12.72
CA GLY A 149 -5.25 -32.35 13.06
C GLY A 149 -3.98 -32.28 13.93
N ASP A 150 -2.97 -33.03 13.49
CA ASP A 150 -1.70 -33.25 14.19
C ASP A 150 -0.71 -32.07 14.10
N GLY A 151 -0.95 -31.15 13.16
CA GLY A 151 -0.12 -29.97 12.93
C GLY A 151 -0.30 -28.89 13.99
N SER A 152 0.67 -27.97 14.08
CA SER A 152 0.59 -26.80 14.96
C SER A 152 1.10 -25.54 14.29
N LEU A 153 0.42 -24.41 14.50
CA LEU A 153 0.94 -23.10 14.12
C LEU A 153 1.71 -22.54 15.31
N ARG A 154 2.89 -21.98 15.07
CA ARG A 154 3.71 -21.40 16.15
C ARG A 154 4.21 -20.03 15.75
N ARG A 155 4.00 -19.04 16.62
CA ARG A 155 4.47 -17.67 16.38
C ARG A 155 5.99 -17.58 16.40
N VAL A 156 6.53 -16.80 15.47
CA VAL A 156 7.94 -16.48 15.34
C VAL A 156 8.07 -14.96 15.23
N GLY A 157 8.62 -14.33 16.27
CA GLY A 157 8.67 -12.88 16.36
C GLY A 157 7.28 -12.24 16.43
N THR A 158 7.17 -10.99 15.97
CA THR A 158 5.95 -10.17 16.14
C THR A 158 4.87 -10.46 15.10
N HIS A 159 5.25 -10.68 13.84
CA HIS A 159 4.30 -10.65 12.72
C HIS A 159 4.22 -11.95 11.92
N ALA A 160 4.87 -13.02 12.36
CA ALA A 160 4.95 -14.26 11.58
C ALA A 160 4.66 -15.48 12.46
N ALA A 161 4.19 -16.54 11.81
CA ALA A 161 4.12 -17.87 12.38
C ALA A 161 4.57 -18.88 11.32
N HIS A 162 5.08 -20.03 11.75
CA HIS A 162 5.23 -21.18 10.86
C HIS A 162 4.15 -22.22 11.14
N PHE A 163 3.97 -23.13 10.19
CA PHE A 163 3.20 -24.34 10.37
C PHE A 163 4.16 -25.52 10.57
N ARG A 164 4.00 -26.22 11.67
CA ARG A 164 4.78 -27.40 12.04
C ARG A 164 3.98 -28.65 11.75
N VAL A 165 4.60 -29.58 11.03
CA VAL A 165 4.09 -30.91 10.75
C VAL A 165 5.01 -31.94 11.38
N GLY A 166 4.44 -32.95 12.03
CA GLY A 166 5.18 -34.07 12.58
C GLY A 166 4.37 -35.34 12.55
N HIS A 167 5.00 -36.45 12.19
CA HIS A 167 4.37 -37.77 12.14
C HIS A 167 5.34 -38.86 12.63
N GLY A 168 4.78 -39.95 13.13
CA GLY A 168 5.54 -41.14 13.50
C GLY A 168 6.16 -41.84 12.29
N GLU A 169 7.12 -42.74 12.54
CA GLU A 169 7.83 -43.46 11.48
C GLU A 169 6.90 -44.26 10.54
N ALA A 170 5.82 -44.82 11.07
CA ALA A 170 4.80 -45.55 10.29
C ALA A 170 4.06 -44.69 9.26
N GLN A 171 4.09 -43.36 9.39
CA GLN A 171 3.41 -42.39 8.52
C GLN A 171 4.39 -41.54 7.69
N LYS A 172 5.62 -42.03 7.47
CA LYS A 172 6.67 -41.28 6.75
C LYS A 172 6.25 -40.84 5.33
N ASP A 173 5.50 -41.67 4.60
CA ASP A 173 5.11 -41.35 3.22
C ASP A 173 4.05 -40.24 3.20
N TYR A 174 3.14 -40.25 4.18
CA TYR A 174 2.19 -39.16 4.38
C TYR A 174 2.86 -37.85 4.78
N LEU A 175 3.90 -37.91 5.63
CA LEU A 175 4.73 -36.75 5.97
C LEU A 175 5.43 -36.17 4.73
N ARG A 176 5.99 -37.04 3.87
CA ARG A 176 6.66 -36.63 2.62
C ARG A 176 5.66 -35.98 1.66
N TRP A 177 4.47 -36.55 1.51
CA TRP A 177 3.42 -35.92 0.70
C TRP A 177 3.04 -34.53 1.22
N LYS A 178 2.83 -34.34 2.54
CA LYS A 178 2.59 -32.99 3.12
C LYS A 178 3.75 -32.04 2.86
N HIS A 179 4.98 -32.52 2.93
CA HIS A 179 6.18 -31.72 2.63
C HIS A 179 6.19 -31.26 1.17
N GLU A 180 5.92 -32.16 0.22
CA GLU A 180 5.86 -31.85 -1.21
C GLU A 180 4.70 -30.90 -1.55
N MET A 181 3.51 -31.12 -0.97
CA MET A 181 2.37 -30.21 -1.13
C MET A 181 2.70 -28.78 -0.67
N LEU A 182 3.49 -28.65 0.39
CA LEU A 182 3.88 -27.35 0.97
C LEU A 182 5.18 -26.79 0.37
N ALA A 183 5.79 -27.45 -0.61
CA ALA A 183 6.91 -26.90 -1.35
C ALA A 183 6.48 -25.63 -2.12
N PRO A 184 7.33 -24.60 -2.23
CA PRO A 184 8.72 -24.55 -1.77
C PRO A 184 8.87 -24.03 -0.32
N PHE A 185 7.77 -23.88 0.43
CA PHE A 185 7.78 -23.27 1.76
C PHE A 185 8.12 -24.26 2.87
N ALA A 186 8.06 -25.57 2.63
CA ALA A 186 8.45 -26.59 3.57
C ALA A 186 9.98 -26.58 3.79
N GLY A 187 10.41 -26.49 5.04
CA GLY A 187 11.80 -26.68 5.42
C GLY A 187 12.21 -28.16 5.40
N ALA A 188 13.50 -28.43 5.56
CA ALA A 188 14.02 -29.79 5.58
C ALA A 188 13.35 -30.66 6.65
N ILE A 189 12.98 -31.88 6.26
CA ILE A 189 12.50 -32.92 7.18
C ILE A 189 13.63 -33.31 8.13
N LYS A 190 13.35 -33.29 9.42
CA LYS A 190 14.29 -33.63 10.51
C LYS A 190 13.64 -34.60 11.48
N ARG A 191 14.45 -35.31 12.25
CA ARG A 191 13.97 -36.15 13.35
C ARG A 191 13.38 -35.27 14.46
N THR A 192 12.19 -35.61 14.92
CA THR A 192 11.47 -34.90 15.98
C THR A 192 10.90 -35.91 16.98
N GLY A 193 11.51 -36.01 18.16
CA GLY A 193 11.16 -37.04 19.14
C GLY A 193 11.36 -38.45 18.56
N ARG A 194 10.29 -39.26 18.57
CA ARG A 194 10.28 -40.63 18.00
C ARG A 194 9.89 -40.68 16.52
N GLY A 195 9.64 -39.54 15.88
CA GLY A 195 9.22 -39.47 14.48
C GLY A 195 10.03 -38.45 13.67
N PHE A 196 9.40 -37.94 12.63
CA PHE A 196 9.98 -36.95 11.72
C PHE A 196 9.03 -35.77 11.54
N GLY A 197 9.56 -34.60 11.24
CA GLY A 197 8.78 -33.40 11.05
C GLY A 197 9.54 -32.30 10.32
N PHE A 198 8.80 -31.29 9.90
CA PHE A 198 9.33 -30.07 9.28
C PHE A 198 8.50 -28.87 9.70
N ASP A 199 9.10 -27.69 9.57
CA ASP A 199 8.44 -26.41 9.73
C ASP A 199 8.38 -25.70 8.37
N THR A 200 7.28 -25.01 8.07
CA THR A 200 7.25 -24.10 6.92
C THR A 200 8.04 -22.81 7.19
N LEU A 201 8.31 -22.04 6.13
CA LEU A 201 8.76 -20.65 6.28
C LEU A 201 7.77 -19.86 7.13
N ALA A 202 8.30 -19.06 8.06
CA ALA A 202 7.46 -18.20 8.89
C ALA A 202 6.90 -17.03 8.08
N MET A 203 5.58 -16.82 8.14
CA MET A 203 4.91 -15.79 7.34
C MET A 203 3.71 -15.15 8.08
N PRO A 204 3.37 -13.88 7.75
CA PRO A 204 2.20 -13.20 8.29
C PRO A 204 0.87 -13.91 8.05
N ALA A 205 0.66 -14.50 6.87
CA ALA A 205 -0.58 -15.23 6.57
C ALA A 205 -0.86 -16.37 7.58
N LEU A 206 0.18 -17.04 8.07
CA LEU A 206 0.07 -18.08 9.09
C LEU A 206 -0.09 -17.50 10.50
N ALA A 207 0.40 -16.29 10.77
CA ALA A 207 0.16 -15.60 12.04
C ALA A 207 -1.31 -15.20 12.18
N GLU A 208 -1.95 -14.80 11.08
CA GLU A 208 -3.39 -14.53 11.05
C GLU A 208 -4.20 -15.80 11.27
N LEU A 209 -3.81 -16.90 10.62
CA LEU A 209 -4.45 -18.19 10.87
C LEU A 209 -4.25 -18.62 12.34
N HIS A 210 -3.07 -18.40 12.92
CA HIS A 210 -2.83 -18.67 14.33
C HIS A 210 -3.79 -17.86 15.21
N ALA A 211 -3.95 -16.55 14.96
CA ALA A 211 -4.88 -15.71 15.72
C ALA A 211 -6.36 -16.14 15.53
N ALA A 212 -6.71 -16.61 14.34
CA ALA A 212 -8.04 -17.14 14.05
C ALA A 212 -8.29 -18.52 14.70
N TYR A 213 -7.23 -19.26 15.05
CA TYR A 213 -7.31 -20.63 15.52
C TYR A 213 -7.15 -20.76 17.04
N TYR A 214 -6.19 -20.06 17.62
CA TYR A 214 -5.89 -20.07 19.05
C TYR A 214 -6.51 -18.84 19.72
N GLY A 215 -7.28 -19.07 20.79
CA GLY A 215 -7.75 -17.99 21.66
C GLY A 215 -6.67 -17.47 22.60
N ASP A 216 -6.92 -16.32 23.23
CA ASP A 216 -5.97 -15.67 24.15
C ASP A 216 -5.60 -16.55 25.38
N GLY A 217 -6.44 -17.52 25.72
CA GLY A 217 -6.20 -18.51 26.79
C GLY A 217 -5.46 -19.78 26.35
N GLY A 218 -4.94 -19.84 25.12
CA GLY A 218 -4.22 -21.00 24.59
C GLY A 218 -5.09 -22.17 24.11
N GLY A 219 -6.40 -22.13 24.34
CA GLY A 219 -7.37 -23.08 23.80
C GLY A 219 -7.59 -22.90 22.28
N ARG A 220 -7.97 -23.97 21.60
CA ARG A 220 -8.32 -23.94 20.17
C ARG A 220 -9.77 -23.45 20.03
N LEU A 221 -9.96 -22.23 19.54
CA LEU A 221 -11.28 -21.61 19.33
C LEU A 221 -11.70 -21.59 17.87
N ALA A 222 -10.79 -21.75 16.91
CA ALA A 222 -11.09 -21.87 15.47
C ALA A 222 -12.32 -21.06 15.00
N THR A 223 -12.11 -19.76 14.77
CA THR A 223 -13.15 -18.84 14.32
C THR A 223 -13.76 -19.24 12.97
N ALA A 224 -14.90 -18.65 12.64
CA ALA A 224 -15.53 -18.75 11.31
C ALA A 224 -14.52 -18.51 10.17
N ALA A 225 -13.65 -17.51 10.34
CA ALA A 225 -12.61 -17.15 9.38
C ALA A 225 -11.60 -18.27 9.09
N ALA A 226 -11.44 -19.25 9.99
CA ALA A 226 -10.60 -20.43 9.76
C ALA A 226 -11.41 -21.65 9.27
N LEU A 227 -12.54 -21.96 9.91
CA LEU A 227 -13.35 -23.15 9.60
C LEU A 227 -14.11 -23.04 8.27
N ASP A 228 -14.60 -21.85 7.91
CA ASP A 228 -15.39 -21.67 6.69
C ASP A 228 -14.54 -21.78 5.42
N ARG A 229 -13.21 -21.67 5.56
CA ARG A 229 -12.25 -21.86 4.48
C ARG A 229 -11.94 -23.33 4.19
N LEU A 230 -12.30 -24.25 5.08
CA LEU A 230 -12.11 -25.68 4.84
C LEU A 230 -13.08 -26.17 3.76
N ASP A 231 -12.54 -26.89 2.80
CA ASP A 231 -13.29 -27.69 1.84
C ASP A 231 -13.02 -29.19 2.04
N ALA A 232 -13.45 -30.02 1.08
CA ALA A 232 -13.26 -31.47 1.12
C ALA A 232 -11.78 -31.88 1.25
N ARG A 233 -10.84 -31.13 0.67
CA ARG A 233 -9.40 -31.40 0.75
C ARG A 233 -8.88 -31.20 2.16
N GLY A 234 -9.21 -30.07 2.77
CA GLY A 234 -8.81 -29.77 4.15
C GLY A 234 -9.45 -30.72 5.16
N LEU A 235 -10.73 -31.07 4.95
CA LEU A 235 -11.41 -32.07 5.77
C LEU A 235 -10.76 -33.46 5.62
N ALA A 236 -10.29 -33.82 4.42
CA ALA A 236 -9.57 -35.07 4.19
C ALA A 236 -8.25 -35.13 4.97
N VAL A 237 -7.49 -34.03 5.01
CA VAL A 237 -6.26 -33.95 5.81
C VAL A 237 -6.57 -34.08 7.29
N TRP A 238 -7.59 -33.37 7.78
CA TRP A 238 -7.99 -33.47 9.19
C TRP A 238 -8.45 -34.89 9.55
N TYR A 239 -9.25 -35.54 8.69
CA TYR A 239 -9.67 -36.92 8.90
C TYR A 239 -8.51 -37.92 8.78
N ALA A 240 -7.53 -37.67 7.91
CA ALA A 240 -6.33 -38.49 7.82
C ALA A 240 -5.48 -38.41 9.11
N ASP A 241 -5.42 -37.25 9.76
CA ASP A 241 -4.75 -37.05 11.04
C ASP A 241 -5.54 -37.70 12.19
N ASP A 242 -6.75 -37.20 12.46
CA ASP A 242 -7.53 -37.51 13.68
C ASP A 242 -8.77 -38.38 13.46
N GLY A 243 -9.07 -38.74 12.22
CA GLY A 243 -10.21 -39.57 11.87
C GLY A 243 -9.99 -41.05 12.15
N SER A 244 -11.08 -41.77 12.36
CA SER A 244 -11.12 -43.22 12.50
C SER A 244 -12.40 -43.80 11.90
N PHE A 245 -12.31 -45.00 11.34
CA PHE A 245 -13.45 -45.78 10.87
C PHE A 245 -13.59 -47.01 11.77
N THR A 246 -14.71 -47.07 12.49
CA THR A 246 -14.95 -48.08 13.54
C THR A 246 -16.21 -48.90 13.24
N GLY A 247 -16.28 -50.11 13.81
CA GLY A 247 -17.40 -51.03 13.64
C GLY A 247 -17.05 -52.27 12.82
N SER A 248 -17.89 -53.30 12.91
CA SER A 248 -17.66 -54.58 12.24
C SER A 248 -18.22 -54.57 10.82
N TYR A 249 -17.60 -53.79 9.92
CA TYR A 249 -17.95 -53.81 8.49
C TYR A 249 -17.93 -55.23 7.93
N ALA A 250 -16.88 -55.99 8.24
CA ALA A 250 -16.73 -57.39 7.84
C ALA A 250 -17.87 -58.32 8.31
N ARG A 251 -18.65 -57.91 9.33
CA ARG A 251 -19.73 -58.72 9.91
C ARG A 251 -21.13 -58.22 9.55
N TRP A 252 -21.32 -56.92 9.36
CA TRP A 252 -22.65 -56.31 9.22
C TRP A 252 -22.80 -55.35 8.02
N GLY A 253 -21.74 -55.16 7.22
CA GLY A 253 -21.77 -54.26 6.06
C GLY A 253 -21.92 -52.77 6.39
N LYS A 254 -21.85 -52.38 7.67
CA LYS A 254 -22.00 -51.00 8.14
C LYS A 254 -20.90 -50.64 9.14
N GLY A 255 -20.26 -49.49 8.95
CA GLY A 255 -19.30 -48.90 9.90
C GLY A 255 -19.57 -47.41 10.10
N LYS A 256 -18.95 -46.82 11.12
CA LYS A 256 -19.12 -45.41 11.48
C LYS A 256 -17.78 -44.70 11.47
N ALA A 257 -17.72 -43.59 10.74
CA ALA A 257 -16.63 -42.64 10.82
C ALA A 257 -16.78 -41.76 12.06
N VAL A 258 -15.65 -41.45 12.68
CA VAL A 258 -15.53 -40.47 13.75
C VAL A 258 -14.33 -39.58 13.46
N LEU A 259 -14.52 -38.27 13.64
CA LEU A 259 -13.44 -37.29 13.64
C LEU A 259 -13.19 -36.86 15.08
N TYR A 260 -12.09 -37.32 15.68
CA TYR A 260 -11.79 -36.97 17.07
C TYR A 260 -11.27 -35.54 17.15
N ASN A 261 -11.78 -34.80 18.13
CA ASN A 261 -11.24 -33.50 18.50
C ASN A 261 -11.71 -33.14 19.89
N THR A 262 -10.81 -33.16 20.87
CA THR A 262 -11.10 -32.77 22.26
C THR A 262 -10.68 -31.35 22.57
N ALA A 263 -10.01 -30.67 21.64
CA ALA A 263 -9.36 -29.39 21.88
C ALA A 263 -10.21 -28.18 21.46
N LEU A 264 -11.18 -28.37 20.56
CA LEU A 264 -12.16 -27.35 20.16
C LEU A 264 -13.27 -27.21 21.21
N ALA A 265 -13.59 -25.97 21.56
CA ALA A 265 -14.59 -25.64 22.57
C ALA A 265 -15.85 -24.98 21.98
N ALA A 266 -16.98 -25.08 22.69
CA ALA A 266 -18.22 -24.30 22.49
C ALA A 266 -18.63 -24.10 21.01
N ASP A 267 -18.75 -22.84 20.57
CA ASP A 267 -19.23 -22.44 19.24
C ASP A 267 -18.42 -23.04 18.09
N SER A 268 -17.13 -23.30 18.29
CA SER A 268 -16.25 -23.90 17.29
C SER A 268 -16.74 -25.30 16.91
N ARG A 269 -17.24 -26.08 17.88
CA ARG A 269 -17.76 -27.43 17.62
C ARG A 269 -19.05 -27.38 16.81
N ALA A 270 -19.94 -26.44 17.14
CA ALA A 270 -21.15 -26.21 16.35
C ALA A 270 -20.82 -25.83 14.89
N ARG A 271 -19.76 -25.05 14.68
CA ARG A 271 -19.26 -24.71 13.34
C ARG A 271 -18.67 -25.91 12.59
N VAL A 272 -18.02 -26.85 13.28
CA VAL A 272 -17.60 -28.11 12.64
C VAL A 272 -18.82 -28.92 12.20
N ALA A 273 -19.88 -28.98 13.00
CA ALA A 273 -21.11 -29.64 12.57
C ALA A 273 -21.73 -28.95 11.33
N ALA A 274 -21.73 -27.62 11.29
CA ALA A 274 -22.20 -26.84 10.14
C ALA A 274 -21.29 -27.00 8.90
N LEU A 275 -19.98 -27.18 9.08
CA LEU A 275 -19.03 -27.51 8.00
C LEU A 275 -19.43 -28.83 7.31
N PHE A 276 -19.77 -29.86 8.08
CA PHE A 276 -20.21 -31.15 7.54
C PHE A 276 -21.54 -31.03 6.77
N GLU A 277 -22.49 -30.24 7.27
CA GLU A 277 -23.74 -29.93 6.55
C GLU A 277 -23.46 -29.18 5.25
N ARG A 278 -22.62 -28.13 5.29
CA ARG A 278 -22.21 -27.34 4.11
C ARG A 278 -21.55 -28.18 3.04
N LEU A 279 -20.78 -29.19 3.42
CA LEU A 279 -20.11 -30.12 2.51
C LEU A 279 -21.00 -31.30 2.07
N GLY A 280 -22.29 -31.31 2.41
CA GLY A 280 -23.24 -32.34 1.98
C GLY A 280 -23.15 -33.67 2.72
N VAL A 281 -22.35 -33.76 3.78
CA VAL A 281 -22.26 -34.94 4.64
C VAL A 281 -23.49 -35.05 5.54
N GLY A 282 -24.01 -33.90 5.99
CA GLY A 282 -25.07 -33.80 7.00
C GLY A 282 -24.52 -33.66 8.42
N ARG A 283 -25.36 -33.27 9.38
CA ARG A 283 -24.91 -32.90 10.72
C ARG A 283 -24.43 -34.11 11.53
N PRO A 284 -23.14 -34.21 11.89
CA PRO A 284 -22.65 -35.29 12.73
C PRO A 284 -23.15 -35.13 14.17
N ARG A 285 -23.21 -36.25 14.90
CA ARG A 285 -23.44 -36.22 16.34
C ARG A 285 -22.15 -35.82 17.05
N ASP A 286 -22.21 -34.76 17.83
CA ASP A 286 -21.13 -34.34 18.72
C ASP A 286 -21.31 -34.95 20.12
N ASP A 287 -20.29 -35.64 20.64
CA ASP A 287 -20.26 -36.19 22.02
C ASP A 287 -19.25 -35.49 22.95
N GLY A 288 -18.66 -34.38 22.52
CA GLY A 288 -17.61 -33.64 23.21
C GLY A 288 -16.20 -34.20 23.01
N ARG A 289 -16.04 -35.44 22.53
CA ARG A 289 -14.74 -36.04 22.19
C ARG A 289 -14.50 -36.09 20.68
N GLY A 290 -15.55 -36.19 19.89
CA GLY A 290 -15.49 -36.26 18.45
C GLY A 290 -16.83 -36.05 17.76
N PHE A 291 -16.78 -36.02 16.44
CA PHE A 291 -17.94 -35.89 15.57
C PHE A 291 -18.22 -37.23 14.91
N TRP A 292 -19.32 -37.85 15.29
CA TRP A 292 -19.73 -39.18 14.87
C TRP A 292 -20.70 -39.11 13.70
N CYS A 293 -20.36 -39.82 12.62
CA CYS A 293 -21.23 -40.00 11.47
C CYS A 293 -22.08 -41.26 11.62
N THR A 294 -23.34 -41.19 11.18
CA THR A 294 -24.15 -42.39 10.90
C THR A 294 -23.52 -43.20 9.76
N ALA A 295 -24.05 -44.40 9.46
CA ALA A 295 -23.56 -45.19 8.34
C ALA A 295 -23.72 -44.45 6.99
N GLU A 296 -24.87 -43.81 6.78
CA GLU A 296 -25.13 -43.00 5.58
C GLU A 296 -24.22 -41.76 5.50
N GLN A 297 -24.04 -41.04 6.62
CA GLN A 297 -23.11 -39.91 6.68
C GLN A 297 -21.66 -40.38 6.43
N THR A 298 -21.29 -41.57 6.89
CA THR A 298 -19.96 -42.14 6.69
C THR A 298 -19.70 -42.42 5.22
N GLU A 299 -20.68 -42.99 4.51
CA GLU A 299 -20.59 -43.22 3.07
C GLU A 299 -20.39 -41.90 2.32
N ARG A 300 -21.21 -40.87 2.63
CA ARG A 300 -21.08 -39.53 2.03
C ARG A 300 -19.74 -38.88 2.34
N LEU A 301 -19.31 -38.92 3.60
CA LEU A 301 -18.02 -38.36 4.03
C LEU A 301 -16.86 -39.04 3.30
N HIS A 302 -16.81 -40.37 3.31
CA HIS A 302 -15.72 -41.11 2.70
C HIS A 302 -15.70 -40.95 1.18
N ALA A 303 -16.86 -40.95 0.52
CA ALA A 303 -16.93 -40.66 -0.92
C ALA A 303 -16.43 -39.25 -1.25
N LEU A 304 -16.71 -38.26 -0.40
CA LEU A 304 -16.27 -36.87 -0.55
C LEU A 304 -14.75 -36.72 -0.38
N ILE A 305 -14.17 -37.35 0.65
CA ILE A 305 -12.75 -37.13 1.00
C ILE A 305 -11.79 -38.11 0.33
N ALA A 306 -12.27 -39.27 -0.13
CA ALA A 306 -11.43 -40.33 -0.71
C ALA A 306 -10.48 -39.87 -1.82
N PRO A 307 -10.84 -38.94 -2.72
CA PRO A 307 -9.91 -38.41 -3.72
C PRO A 307 -8.66 -37.72 -3.14
N TYR A 308 -8.69 -37.34 -1.86
CA TYR A 308 -7.68 -36.51 -1.20
C TYR A 308 -6.95 -37.22 -0.06
N VAL A 309 -7.35 -38.44 0.32
CA VAL A 309 -6.68 -39.22 1.38
C VAL A 309 -5.54 -40.04 0.78
N HIS A 310 -4.32 -39.77 1.23
CA HIS A 310 -3.11 -40.42 0.74
C HIS A 310 -3.16 -41.96 0.92
N PRO A 311 -2.64 -42.77 -0.02
CA PRO A 311 -2.73 -44.23 0.03
C PRO A 311 -2.12 -44.86 1.29
N SER A 312 -1.09 -44.23 1.88
CA SER A 312 -0.51 -44.73 3.13
C SER A 312 -1.43 -44.57 4.36
N ILE A 313 -2.55 -43.85 4.24
CA ILE A 313 -3.52 -43.57 5.33
C ILE A 313 -4.95 -44.02 4.96
N ASP A 314 -5.19 -44.42 3.71
CA ASP A 314 -6.55 -44.75 3.23
C ASP A 314 -7.18 -45.98 3.92
N GLY A 315 -6.40 -46.74 4.69
CA GLY A 315 -6.91 -47.76 5.62
C GLY A 315 -7.95 -47.20 6.62
N LYS A 316 -7.96 -45.89 6.87
CA LYS A 316 -8.97 -45.18 7.67
C LYS A 316 -10.31 -44.97 6.95
N LEU A 317 -10.39 -45.27 5.65
CA LEU A 317 -11.61 -45.21 4.86
C LEU A 317 -12.29 -46.57 4.79
N HIS A 318 -13.57 -46.51 4.45
CA HIS A 318 -14.35 -47.66 4.03
C HIS A 318 -13.64 -48.41 2.88
N PRO A 319 -13.55 -49.75 2.89
CA PRO A 319 -12.82 -50.51 1.87
C PRO A 319 -13.21 -50.17 0.42
N SER A 320 -14.50 -49.92 0.14
CA SER A 320 -14.97 -49.54 -1.20
C SER A 320 -14.56 -48.13 -1.65
N GLN A 321 -14.03 -47.30 -0.76
CA GLN A 321 -13.64 -45.92 -1.05
C GLN A 321 -12.11 -45.74 -1.12
N ARG A 322 -11.33 -46.80 -0.90
CA ARG A 322 -9.85 -46.77 -0.93
C ARG A 322 -9.30 -46.69 -2.35
N GLY A 323 -8.04 -46.29 -2.50
CA GLY A 323 -7.36 -46.23 -3.80
C GLY A 323 -7.88 -45.15 -4.77
N ARG A 324 -8.69 -44.20 -4.29
CA ARG A 324 -9.25 -43.11 -5.12
C ARG A 324 -8.37 -41.85 -5.15
N PHE A 325 -7.24 -41.87 -4.46
CA PHE A 325 -6.36 -40.72 -4.29
C PHE A 325 -5.88 -40.15 -5.62
N GLY A 326 -6.10 -38.84 -5.83
CA GLY A 326 -5.69 -38.11 -7.03
C GLY A 326 -5.12 -36.72 -6.73
N TRP A 327 -4.87 -36.39 -5.46
CA TRP A 327 -4.42 -35.05 -5.07
C TRP A 327 -2.90 -34.93 -4.99
N GLN A 328 -2.32 -34.52 -6.12
CA GLN A 328 -0.87 -34.45 -6.26
C GLN A 328 -0.34 -33.02 -6.04
N PRO A 329 0.89 -32.87 -5.53
CA PRO A 329 1.55 -31.58 -5.45
C PRO A 329 1.71 -30.96 -6.84
N ALA A 330 1.42 -29.66 -6.95
CA ALA A 330 1.83 -28.87 -8.11
C ALA A 330 3.34 -28.62 -7.99
N LEU A 331 4.15 -29.57 -8.44
CA LEU A 331 5.61 -29.42 -8.52
C LEU A 331 5.94 -28.49 -9.70
N ASP A 332 5.69 -27.20 -9.53
CA ASP A 332 5.92 -26.15 -10.55
C ASP A 332 7.39 -25.68 -10.61
N GLY A 333 8.24 -26.15 -9.69
CA GLY A 333 9.64 -25.75 -9.59
C GLY A 333 9.84 -24.30 -9.14
N ALA A 334 8.77 -23.60 -8.71
CA ALA A 334 8.85 -22.22 -8.27
C ALA A 334 9.68 -22.10 -6.99
N ALA A 335 10.58 -21.12 -6.95
CA ALA A 335 11.30 -20.78 -5.74
C ALA A 335 10.39 -19.96 -4.80
N PRO A 336 10.65 -19.93 -3.48
CA PRO A 336 9.87 -19.09 -2.56
C PRO A 336 9.89 -17.61 -2.96
N ALA A 337 10.96 -17.16 -3.61
CA ALA A 337 11.13 -15.79 -4.09
C ALA A 337 10.10 -15.41 -5.17
N ASP A 338 9.67 -16.37 -6.00
CA ASP A 338 8.69 -16.13 -7.09
C ASP A 338 7.28 -15.87 -6.54
N ARG A 339 7.04 -16.27 -5.28
CA ARG A 339 5.77 -16.11 -4.57
C ARG A 339 5.89 -15.19 -3.35
N GLU A 340 7.02 -14.47 -3.23
CA GLU A 340 7.24 -13.48 -2.18
C GLU A 340 6.48 -12.19 -2.50
N ARG A 341 5.86 -11.61 -1.48
CA ARG A 341 5.29 -10.26 -1.53
C ARG A 341 5.63 -9.49 -0.26
N LEU A 342 5.49 -8.18 -0.31
CA LEU A 342 5.46 -7.36 0.89
C LEU A 342 4.03 -7.07 1.30
N ARG A 343 3.78 -7.13 2.60
CA ARG A 343 2.51 -6.80 3.23
C ARG A 343 2.71 -5.74 4.30
N ALA A 344 1.79 -4.77 4.37
CA ALA A 344 1.73 -3.83 5.47
C ALA A 344 0.98 -4.46 6.64
N VAL A 345 1.60 -4.49 7.82
CA VAL A 345 1.01 -5.03 9.05
C VAL A 345 1.19 -4.05 10.22
N PRO A 346 0.27 -4.02 11.20
CA PRO A 346 0.43 -3.22 12.40
C PRO A 346 1.65 -3.64 13.22
N ALA A 347 2.40 -2.68 13.74
CA ALA A 347 3.49 -2.88 14.68
C ALA A 347 3.51 -1.80 15.76
N ARG A 348 3.66 -2.24 17.01
CA ARG A 348 3.65 -1.36 18.19
C ARG A 348 4.92 -0.54 18.31
N ILE A 349 4.78 0.73 18.66
CA ILE A 349 5.88 1.62 19.06
C ILE A 349 6.33 1.23 20.46
N LEU A 350 7.60 0.86 20.57
CA LEU A 350 8.26 0.44 21.81
C LEU A 350 8.90 1.62 22.53
N ARG A 351 9.55 2.53 21.77
CA ARG A 351 10.21 3.71 22.33
C ARG A 351 10.06 4.92 21.41
N ARG A 352 10.02 6.10 22.00
CA ARG A 352 10.03 7.39 21.32
C ARG A 352 10.96 8.34 22.08
N TYR A 353 11.87 9.01 21.36
CA TYR A 353 12.77 10.01 21.94
C TYR A 353 13.23 11.01 20.88
N VAL A 354 13.81 12.13 21.31
CA VAL A 354 14.45 13.07 20.38
C VAL A 354 15.76 12.48 19.91
N LYS A 355 15.93 12.35 18.59
CA LYS A 355 17.16 11.81 17.99
C LYS A 355 18.33 12.74 18.33
N PRO A 356 19.46 12.22 18.84
CA PRO A 356 20.68 13.02 18.99
C PRO A 356 21.08 13.66 17.67
N ALA A 357 21.67 14.86 17.74
CA ALA A 357 22.15 15.56 16.57
C ALA A 357 23.19 14.70 15.82
N THR A 358 23.05 14.61 14.50
CA THR A 358 24.01 13.87 13.65
C THR A 358 24.67 14.83 12.67
N ARG A 359 25.69 14.35 11.94
CA ARG A 359 26.43 15.15 10.95
C ARG A 359 25.53 15.82 9.91
N SER A 360 24.43 15.16 9.51
CA SER A 360 23.42 15.75 8.64
C SER A 360 22.10 15.87 9.37
N MET A 361 21.70 17.11 9.65
CA MET A 361 20.38 17.45 10.17
C MET A 361 19.41 17.89 9.06
N HIS A 362 19.76 17.66 7.78
CA HIS A 362 18.88 18.03 6.67
C HIS A 362 17.64 17.15 6.61
N ARG A 363 16.56 17.74 6.11
CA ARG A 363 15.20 17.21 6.06
C ARG A 363 14.85 16.78 4.65
N PHE A 364 14.80 15.49 4.41
CA PHE A 364 14.54 14.94 3.09
C PHE A 364 13.11 14.41 2.96
N ASP A 365 12.49 14.60 1.80
CA ASP A 365 11.20 13.99 1.44
C ASP A 365 11.17 13.65 -0.05
N LEU A 366 10.25 12.78 -0.45
CA LEU A 366 10.04 12.36 -1.84
C LEU A 366 8.56 12.49 -2.19
N GLU A 367 8.26 12.94 -3.41
CA GLU A 367 6.92 12.79 -3.98
C GLU A 367 6.88 11.54 -4.85
N ILE A 368 5.91 10.67 -4.58
CA ILE A 368 5.73 9.41 -5.30
C ILE A 368 4.45 9.48 -6.12
N GLU A 369 4.52 9.01 -7.36
CA GLU A 369 3.39 8.93 -8.28
C GLU A 369 2.19 8.20 -7.66
N GLY A 370 0.99 8.78 -7.82
CA GLY A 370 -0.27 8.16 -7.42
C GLY A 370 -0.53 8.26 -5.92
N HIS A 371 -0.16 7.22 -5.16
CA HIS A 371 -0.58 7.09 -3.76
C HIS A 371 0.14 8.02 -2.80
N HIS A 372 1.25 8.63 -3.26
CA HIS A 372 2.09 9.50 -2.45
C HIS A 372 2.61 8.83 -1.16
N THR A 373 2.81 7.52 -1.19
CA THR A 373 3.36 6.76 -0.07
C THR A 373 4.67 6.08 -0.47
N TYR A 374 5.49 5.77 0.53
CA TYR A 374 6.69 4.95 0.34
C TYR A 374 7.09 4.26 1.65
N LEU A 375 7.96 3.27 1.55
CA LEU A 375 8.48 2.53 2.70
C LEU A 375 9.78 3.15 3.21
N ALA A 376 9.73 3.84 4.35
CA ALA A 376 10.86 4.47 5.02
C ALA A 376 11.30 3.65 6.24
N ASP A 377 12.50 3.07 6.19
CA ASP A 377 13.00 2.09 7.17
C ASP A 377 12.02 0.91 7.40
N GLY A 378 11.23 0.61 6.37
CA GLY A 378 10.16 -0.39 6.40
C GLY A 378 8.87 0.07 7.09
N VAL A 379 8.73 1.34 7.46
CA VAL A 379 7.48 1.95 7.93
C VAL A 379 6.76 2.57 6.75
N VAL A 380 5.44 2.42 6.67
CA VAL A 380 4.62 3.04 5.63
C VAL A 380 4.41 4.52 5.98
N VAL A 381 4.98 5.39 5.15
CA VAL A 381 4.85 6.84 5.30
C VAL A 381 4.15 7.45 4.09
N HIS A 382 3.57 8.62 4.28
CA HIS A 382 3.07 9.46 3.20
C HIS A 382 4.06 10.61 2.98
N ASN A 383 4.24 11.06 1.73
CA ASN A 383 4.92 12.32 1.48
C ASN A 383 4.22 13.45 2.25
N SER A 384 4.89 14.55 2.54
CA SER A 384 4.19 15.64 3.21
C SER A 384 3.30 16.41 2.23
N PRO A 385 1.99 16.55 2.48
CA PRO A 385 1.19 17.48 1.72
C PRO A 385 1.72 18.88 1.97
N GLU A 386 1.86 19.69 0.92
CA GLU A 386 2.28 21.07 1.08
C GLU A 386 1.34 21.80 2.06
N THR A 387 1.89 22.27 3.19
CA THR A 387 1.14 23.04 4.18
C THR A 387 1.61 24.48 4.20
N THR A 388 0.68 25.42 4.15
CA THR A 388 0.96 26.86 4.27
C THR A 388 1.21 27.23 5.74
N THR A 389 2.20 28.08 6.01
CA THR A 389 2.40 28.77 7.30
C THR A 389 1.19 29.62 7.72
N GLY A 390 1.13 30.02 8.99
CA GLY A 390 0.03 30.84 9.54
C GLY A 390 -1.21 30.05 9.98
N GLY A 391 -1.10 28.72 10.09
CA GLY A 391 -2.16 27.86 10.62
C GLY A 391 -3.38 27.76 9.69
N ARG A 392 -4.56 27.53 10.28
CA ARG A 392 -5.80 27.32 9.53
C ARG A 392 -6.54 28.61 9.16
N ALA A 393 -6.30 29.71 9.87
CA ALA A 393 -7.08 30.94 9.74
C ALA A 393 -7.13 31.47 8.29
N LEU A 394 -5.98 31.59 7.63
CA LEU A 394 -5.90 32.07 6.25
C LEU A 394 -6.69 31.20 5.27
N LYS A 395 -6.72 29.87 5.48
CA LYS A 395 -7.51 28.94 4.65
C LYS A 395 -9.01 29.20 4.76
N PHE A 396 -9.51 29.56 5.95
CA PHE A 396 -10.93 29.83 6.21
C PHE A 396 -11.35 31.26 5.84
N TYR A 397 -10.57 32.26 6.23
CA TYR A 397 -10.98 33.66 6.12
C TYR A 397 -10.69 34.27 4.75
N ALA A 398 -9.65 33.84 4.02
CA ALA A 398 -9.34 34.41 2.71
C ALA A 398 -10.51 34.27 1.71
N SER A 399 -10.83 35.34 0.99
CA SER A 399 -11.89 35.35 -0.04
C SER A 399 -11.43 34.67 -1.33
N VAL A 400 -10.17 34.84 -1.71
CA VAL A 400 -9.54 34.19 -2.85
C VAL A 400 -8.20 33.62 -2.42
N ARG A 401 -7.85 32.42 -2.90
CA ARG A 401 -6.53 31.82 -2.71
C ARG A 401 -6.01 31.33 -4.04
N LEU A 402 -4.77 31.71 -4.33
CA LEU A 402 -4.05 31.37 -5.55
C LEU A 402 -2.86 30.50 -5.18
N ASP A 403 -2.76 29.32 -5.78
CA ASP A 403 -1.57 28.48 -5.75
C ASP A 403 -0.73 28.81 -6.99
N ILE A 404 0.51 29.24 -6.80
CA ILE A 404 1.39 29.71 -7.86
C ILE A 404 2.57 28.74 -7.96
N ARG A 405 2.76 28.17 -9.16
CA ARG A 405 3.77 27.16 -9.46
C ARG A 405 4.69 27.63 -10.57
N ARG A 406 5.99 27.48 -10.35
CA ARG A 406 7.02 27.63 -11.39
C ARG A 406 7.00 26.38 -12.28
N GLN A 407 7.02 26.57 -13.59
CA GLN A 407 7.25 25.52 -14.60
C GLN A 407 8.65 25.69 -15.19
N ASP A 408 8.80 25.62 -16.52
CA ASP A 408 10.08 25.66 -17.21
C ASP A 408 10.74 27.05 -17.19
N ALA A 409 12.07 27.05 -17.22
CA ALA A 409 12.84 28.28 -17.36
C ALA A 409 12.80 28.75 -18.82
N ILE A 410 12.48 30.02 -19.04
CA ILE A 410 12.57 30.66 -20.35
C ILE A 410 14.03 31.05 -20.54
N LYS A 411 14.66 30.54 -21.60
CA LYS A 411 16.08 30.72 -21.88
C LYS A 411 16.31 31.35 -23.25
N SER A 412 17.37 32.14 -23.36
CA SER A 412 17.97 32.55 -24.63
C SER A 412 19.43 32.13 -24.61
N GLY A 413 19.78 31.12 -25.40
CA GLY A 413 21.09 30.47 -25.32
C GLY A 413 21.34 29.85 -23.93
N THR A 414 22.39 30.32 -23.25
CA THR A 414 22.78 29.88 -21.90
C THR A 414 22.13 30.71 -20.77
N GLU A 415 21.54 31.86 -21.08
CA GLU A 415 20.96 32.77 -20.09
C GLU A 415 19.47 32.50 -19.84
N SER A 416 19.05 32.56 -18.57
CA SER A 416 17.64 32.42 -18.17
C SER A 416 16.98 33.80 -18.10
N LEU A 417 16.10 34.08 -19.06
CA LEU A 417 15.37 35.35 -19.17
C LEU A 417 14.14 35.41 -18.26
N GLY A 418 13.58 34.26 -17.88
CA GLY A 418 12.39 34.20 -17.03
C GLY A 418 11.93 32.79 -16.72
N VAL A 419 10.68 32.67 -16.28
CA VAL A 419 10.03 31.39 -15.95
C VAL A 419 8.59 31.38 -16.44
N ARG A 420 8.17 30.25 -17.02
CA ARG A 420 6.75 29.97 -17.23
C ARG A 420 6.12 29.69 -15.88
N THR A 421 4.98 30.30 -15.60
CA THR A 421 4.31 30.22 -14.30
C THR A 421 2.87 29.80 -14.50
N LYS A 422 2.43 28.84 -13.69
CA LYS A 422 1.05 28.36 -13.63
C LYS A 422 0.41 28.80 -12.31
N VAL A 423 -0.79 29.34 -12.38
CA VAL A 423 -1.57 29.76 -11.21
C VAL A 423 -2.89 29.01 -11.19
N LYS A 424 -3.22 28.41 -10.05
CA LYS A 424 -4.51 27.76 -9.81
C LYS A 424 -5.29 28.49 -8.73
N VAL A 425 -6.56 28.78 -9.02
CA VAL A 425 -7.47 29.38 -8.04
C VAL A 425 -7.99 28.30 -7.09
N VAL A 426 -7.25 28.02 -6.01
CA VAL A 426 -7.63 26.95 -5.05
C VAL A 426 -8.80 27.32 -4.13
N LYS A 427 -9.14 28.60 -4.05
CA LYS A 427 -10.36 29.08 -3.37
C LYS A 427 -10.84 30.37 -4.03
N ASN A 428 -12.14 30.49 -4.20
CA ASN A 428 -12.78 31.73 -4.64
C ASN A 428 -14.18 31.81 -4.03
N LYS A 429 -14.49 32.91 -3.33
CA LYS A 429 -15.83 33.19 -2.76
C LYS A 429 -16.73 34.01 -3.69
N LEU A 430 -16.20 34.54 -4.79
CA LEU A 430 -16.88 35.48 -5.71
C LEU A 430 -17.22 34.85 -7.07
N ALA A 431 -16.52 33.78 -7.45
CA ALA A 431 -16.75 33.04 -8.70
C ALA A 431 -16.33 31.57 -8.52
N PRO A 432 -16.64 30.68 -9.48
CA PRO A 432 -16.23 29.27 -9.41
C PRO A 432 -14.71 29.10 -9.20
N PRO A 433 -14.27 28.28 -8.22
CA PRO A 433 -12.86 28.00 -7.99
C PRO A 433 -12.30 26.98 -9.01
N PHE A 434 -11.01 26.65 -8.85
CA PHE A 434 -10.23 25.64 -9.57
C PHE A 434 -9.90 25.92 -11.04
N ARG A 435 -10.16 27.14 -11.51
CA ARG A 435 -9.62 27.61 -12.78
C ARG A 435 -8.10 27.81 -12.71
N GLU A 436 -7.44 27.65 -13.84
CA GLU A 436 -6.00 27.73 -13.99
C GLU A 436 -5.64 28.81 -15.02
N ALA A 437 -4.49 29.43 -14.86
CA ALA A 437 -3.93 30.40 -15.80
C ALA A 437 -2.42 30.17 -15.93
N GLU A 438 -1.91 30.29 -17.15
CA GLU A 438 -0.48 30.17 -17.43
C GLU A 438 0.03 31.46 -18.08
N PHE A 439 1.19 31.93 -17.64
CA PHE A 439 1.81 33.13 -18.17
C PHE A 439 3.32 33.14 -17.94
N ASP A 440 4.03 33.94 -18.72
CA ASP A 440 5.47 34.12 -18.56
C ASP A 440 5.76 35.21 -17.53
N VAL A 441 6.74 34.94 -16.66
CA VAL A 441 7.31 35.94 -15.75
C VAL A 441 8.76 36.19 -16.17
N ILE A 442 9.02 37.37 -16.71
CA ILE A 442 10.34 37.79 -17.19
C ILE A 442 11.07 38.52 -16.06
N TYR A 443 12.34 38.19 -15.83
CA TYR A 443 13.12 38.81 -14.77
C TYR A 443 13.35 40.30 -15.08
N GLY A 444 13.18 41.17 -14.08
CA GLY A 444 13.28 42.63 -14.25
C GLY A 444 12.02 43.30 -14.81
N GLU A 445 11.19 42.59 -15.58
CA GLU A 445 9.99 43.16 -16.23
C GLU A 445 8.67 42.77 -15.55
N GLY A 446 8.55 41.53 -15.06
CA GLY A 446 7.34 40.98 -14.44
C GLY A 446 6.52 40.11 -15.40
N ILE A 447 5.19 40.08 -15.20
CA ILE A 447 4.28 39.25 -16.02
C ILE A 447 4.25 39.78 -17.46
N SER A 448 4.51 38.91 -18.43
CA SER A 448 4.49 39.27 -19.85
C SER A 448 3.05 39.35 -20.37
N LYS A 449 2.53 40.58 -20.43
CA LYS A 449 1.19 40.85 -20.96
C LYS A 449 1.08 40.47 -22.45
N SER A 450 2.07 40.87 -23.26
CA SER A 450 2.09 40.56 -24.70
C SER A 450 2.12 39.06 -24.99
N GLY A 451 2.90 38.29 -24.23
CA GLY A 451 2.91 36.82 -24.36
C GLY A 451 1.56 36.20 -23.99
N THR A 452 0.92 36.68 -22.92
CA THR A 452 -0.40 36.19 -22.49
C THR A 452 -1.49 36.48 -23.54
N VAL A 453 -1.49 37.69 -24.09
CA VAL A 453 -2.44 38.10 -25.15
C VAL A 453 -2.21 37.33 -26.44
N LEU A 454 -0.95 37.06 -26.80
CA LEU A 454 -0.60 36.24 -27.97
C LEU A 454 -1.13 34.80 -27.80
N ASP A 455 -0.82 34.17 -26.67
CA ASP A 455 -1.22 32.79 -26.39
C ASP A 455 -2.77 32.66 -26.40
N ALA A 456 -3.48 33.57 -25.73
CA ALA A 456 -4.95 33.61 -25.71
C ALA A 456 -5.56 33.95 -27.08
N GLY A 457 -4.92 34.82 -27.86
CA GLY A 457 -5.37 35.16 -29.21
C GLY A 457 -5.31 33.97 -30.15
N VAL A 458 -4.29 33.10 -30.02
CA VAL A 458 -4.21 31.84 -30.77
C VAL A 458 -5.27 30.85 -30.31
N GLU A 459 -5.46 30.69 -29.00
CA GLU A 459 -6.46 29.77 -28.43
C GLU A 459 -7.90 30.11 -28.87
N HIS A 460 -8.21 31.40 -28.97
CA HIS A 460 -9.53 31.90 -29.40
C HIS A 460 -9.64 32.16 -30.91
N GLY A 461 -8.65 31.76 -31.71
CA GLY A 461 -8.69 31.89 -33.18
C GLY A 461 -8.63 33.34 -33.70
N LEU A 462 -8.22 34.30 -32.86
CA LEU A 462 -8.00 35.70 -33.25
C LEU A 462 -6.62 35.91 -33.89
N ILE A 463 -5.66 35.02 -33.62
CA ILE A 463 -4.36 34.94 -34.28
C ILE A 463 -4.24 33.57 -34.92
N GLU A 464 -3.91 33.55 -36.21
CA GLU A 464 -3.70 32.32 -36.95
C GLU A 464 -2.24 31.87 -36.82
N LYS A 465 -2.04 30.58 -36.58
CA LYS A 465 -0.70 29.98 -36.52
C LYS A 465 -0.53 28.98 -37.67
N SER A 466 0.32 29.33 -38.64
CA SER A 466 0.67 28.47 -39.77
C SER A 466 2.14 28.03 -39.65
N GLY A 467 2.35 26.80 -39.20
CA GLY A 467 3.69 26.28 -38.90
C GLY A 467 4.37 27.08 -37.79
N THR A 468 5.48 27.75 -38.12
CA THR A 468 6.21 28.64 -37.20
C THR A 468 5.74 30.09 -37.27
N TRP A 469 4.87 30.46 -38.20
CA TRP A 469 4.42 31.84 -38.41
C TRP A 469 3.13 32.16 -37.65
N TYR A 470 3.06 33.36 -37.09
CA TYR A 470 1.86 33.94 -36.49
C TYR A 470 1.33 35.06 -37.40
N THR A 471 0.02 35.07 -37.65
CA THR A 471 -0.67 36.02 -38.53
C THR A 471 -1.84 36.67 -37.82
N TYR A 472 -1.95 38.00 -37.91
CA TYR A 472 -3.09 38.76 -37.39
C TYR A 472 -3.70 39.61 -38.51
N LYS A 473 -5.01 39.46 -38.77
CA LYS A 473 -5.74 40.20 -39.82
C LYS A 473 -5.01 40.25 -41.18
N ASN A 474 -4.49 39.10 -41.62
CA ASN A 474 -3.72 38.92 -42.87
C ASN A 474 -2.28 39.47 -42.88
N GLU A 475 -1.78 40.02 -41.77
CA GLU A 475 -0.37 40.43 -41.63
C GLU A 475 0.42 39.38 -40.85
N ARG A 476 1.59 38.98 -41.37
CA ARG A 476 2.51 38.08 -40.65
C ARG A 476 3.24 38.86 -39.56
N ILE A 477 2.80 38.70 -38.31
CA ILE A 477 3.31 39.43 -37.16
C ILE A 477 4.62 38.85 -36.59
N GLY A 478 5.01 37.63 -36.97
CA GLY A 478 6.33 37.11 -36.62
C GLY A 478 6.52 35.63 -36.87
N GLN A 479 7.79 35.25 -37.12
CA GLN A 479 8.23 33.85 -37.18
C GLN A 479 8.71 33.42 -35.79
N GLY A 480 7.98 32.51 -35.17
CA GLY A 480 8.22 32.06 -33.80
C GLY A 480 7.57 32.97 -32.77
N ARG A 481 7.32 32.40 -31.58
CA ARG A 481 6.55 33.04 -30.51
C ARG A 481 7.20 34.33 -30.00
N GLU A 482 8.52 34.34 -29.80
CA GLU A 482 9.21 35.52 -29.25
C GLU A 482 9.21 36.70 -30.22
N ASN A 483 9.32 36.46 -31.53
CA ASN A 483 9.25 37.52 -32.53
C ASN A 483 7.84 38.12 -32.62
N ALA A 484 6.80 37.28 -32.62
CA ALA A 484 5.41 37.76 -32.60
C ALA A 484 5.07 38.54 -31.32
N LYS A 485 5.61 38.10 -30.17
CA LYS A 485 5.50 38.82 -28.89
C LYS A 485 6.21 40.17 -28.92
N LYS A 486 7.39 40.25 -29.52
CA LYS A 486 8.14 41.51 -29.68
C LYS A 486 7.39 42.49 -30.58
N TRP A 487 6.85 42.01 -31.70
CA TRP A 487 6.02 42.83 -32.59
C TRP A 487 4.78 43.39 -31.87
N LEU A 488 4.11 42.59 -31.03
CA LEU A 488 3.00 43.06 -30.20
C LEU A 488 3.41 44.11 -29.14
N GLN A 489 4.65 44.05 -28.64
CA GLN A 489 5.18 45.08 -27.73
C GLN A 489 5.46 46.40 -28.48
N GLU A 490 5.94 46.30 -29.71
CA GLU A 490 6.21 47.46 -30.60
C GLU A 490 4.91 48.08 -31.14
N ASN A 491 3.80 47.33 -31.15
CA ASN A 491 2.49 47.77 -31.63
C ASN A 491 1.42 47.81 -30.51
N PRO A 492 1.51 48.74 -29.54
CA PRO A 492 0.65 48.76 -28.35
C PRO A 492 -0.84 49.01 -28.66
N ALA A 493 -1.15 49.72 -29.74
CA ALA A 493 -2.53 49.92 -30.20
C ALA A 493 -3.18 48.60 -30.61
N VAL A 494 -2.43 47.77 -31.36
CA VAL A 494 -2.88 46.44 -31.81
C VAL A 494 -3.01 45.49 -30.63
N LEU A 495 -2.06 45.50 -29.70
CA LEU A 495 -2.11 44.71 -28.47
C LEU A 495 -3.38 45.02 -27.65
N THR A 496 -3.77 46.29 -27.58
CA THR A 496 -4.97 46.74 -26.84
C THR A 496 -6.26 46.33 -27.56
N ASP A 497 -6.34 46.48 -28.89
CA ASP A 497 -7.46 45.99 -29.72
C ASP A 497 -7.64 44.48 -29.56
N LEU A 498 -6.55 43.72 -29.64
CA LEU A 498 -6.56 42.27 -29.49
C LEU A 498 -6.98 41.85 -28.08
N GLU A 499 -6.47 42.50 -27.03
CA GLU A 499 -6.90 42.25 -25.64
C GLU A 499 -8.41 42.52 -25.46
N ALA A 500 -8.93 43.60 -26.04
CA ALA A 500 -10.36 43.93 -25.95
C ALA A 500 -11.22 42.83 -26.59
N LYS A 501 -10.83 42.35 -27.78
CA LYS A 501 -11.52 41.26 -28.49
C LYS A 501 -11.45 39.94 -27.75
N ILE A 502 -10.30 39.60 -27.15
CA ILE A 502 -10.16 38.40 -26.32
C ILE A 502 -11.10 38.48 -25.11
N ARG A 503 -11.17 39.63 -24.44
CA ARG A 503 -12.08 39.83 -23.30
C ARG A 503 -13.53 39.70 -23.71
N GLU A 504 -13.92 40.26 -24.85
CA GLU A 504 -15.26 40.14 -25.41
C GLU A 504 -15.61 38.68 -25.74
N ALA A 505 -14.72 37.96 -26.42
CA ALA A 505 -14.88 36.53 -26.73
C ALA A 505 -15.01 35.66 -25.46
N LEU A 506 -14.35 36.07 -24.36
CA LEU A 506 -14.44 35.42 -23.05
C LEU A 506 -15.65 35.87 -22.20
N GLY A 507 -16.50 36.76 -22.73
CA GLY A 507 -17.66 37.31 -21.99
C GLY A 507 -17.28 38.21 -20.81
N LEU A 508 -16.05 38.72 -20.77
CA LEU A 508 -15.55 39.61 -19.73
C LEU A 508 -15.88 41.06 -20.13
N ARG A 509 -16.86 41.67 -19.45
CA ARG A 509 -17.20 43.10 -19.67
C ARG A 509 -15.95 43.98 -19.50
N PRO A 510 -15.83 45.10 -20.24
CA PRO A 510 -14.71 46.02 -20.07
C PRO A 510 -14.61 46.47 -18.61
N ALA A 511 -13.38 46.52 -18.10
CA ALA A 511 -13.13 47.00 -16.74
C ALA A 511 -13.65 48.45 -16.64
N VAL A 512 -14.75 48.64 -15.91
CA VAL A 512 -15.18 49.97 -15.51
C VAL A 512 -14.05 50.55 -14.66
N PRO A 513 -13.55 51.77 -14.95
CA PRO A 513 -12.57 52.41 -14.10
C PRO A 513 -13.14 52.52 -12.68
N VAL A 514 -12.42 51.98 -11.70
CA VAL A 514 -12.77 52.20 -10.29
C VAL A 514 -12.61 53.70 -10.05
N LYS A 515 -13.73 54.38 -9.75
CA LYS A 515 -13.74 55.80 -9.36
C LYS A 515 -13.01 56.02 -8.05
#